data_AF-A0A7W7SAW7-F1
#
_entry.id   AF-A0A7W7SAW7-F1
#
_cell.length_a   1.000
_cell.length_b   1.000
_cell.length_c   1.000
_cell.angle_alpha   90.00
_cell.angle_beta   90.00
_cell.angle_gamma   90.00
#
_symmetry.space_group_name_H-M   'P 1'
#
loop_
_entity.id
_entity.type
_entity.pdbx_description
1 polymer ?
#
loop_
_entity_poly.entity_id
_entity_poly.type
_entity_poly.pdbx_seq_one_letter_code
_entity_poly.pdbx_strand_id
1 'polypeptide(L)' 'MGEPKTDRDSELQAFTVVAWPRLLRTAFLLAGDQHAGEDLVRSTLERAYAAWGKVRRADDRDAYVRRGAA' A
#
# COMPACT_ATOMS: atom_id res chain seq x y z
N MET A 1 12.85 -11.88 24.42
CA MET A 1 12.57 -10.45 24.16
C MET A 1 12.19 -10.31 22.70
N GLY A 2 10.90 -10.44 22.36
CA GLY A 2 10.40 -10.36 20.99
C GLY A 2 9.02 -9.68 21.00
N GLU A 3 8.59 -8.91 20.00
CA GLU A 3 9.21 -8.58 18.71
C GLU A 3 8.66 -7.23 18.20
N PRO A 4 9.51 -6.29 17.71
CA PRO A 4 9.04 -5.08 17.00
C PRO A 4 8.38 -5.37 15.64
N LYS A 5 8.27 -6.64 15.23
CA LYS A 5 7.62 -7.05 13.96
C LYS A 5 6.09 -7.00 14.07
N THR A 6 5.52 -7.38 15.22
CA THR A 6 4.06 -7.38 15.41
C THR A 6 3.47 -5.97 15.34
N ASP A 7 4.11 -4.99 15.97
CA ASP A 7 3.66 -3.59 15.93
C ASP A 7 3.70 -3.04 14.49
N ARG A 8 4.82 -3.27 13.79
CA ARG A 8 4.99 -2.92 12.37
C ARG A 8 3.90 -3.53 11.48
N ASP A 9 3.65 -4.82 11.66
CA ASP A 9 2.69 -5.57 10.84
C ASP A 9 1.25 -5.13 11.16
N SER A 10 0.93 -4.80 12.42
CA SER A 10 -0.36 -4.22 12.80
C SER A 10 -0.59 -2.83 12.22
N GLU A 11 0.40 -1.92 12.28
CA GLU A 11 0.29 -0.60 11.66
C GLU A 11 0.11 -0.69 10.14
N LEU A 12 0.85 -1.60 9.50
CA LEU A 12 0.75 -1.86 8.08
C LEU A 12 -0.64 -2.40 7.72
N GLN A 13 -1.17 -3.37 8.48
CA GLN A 13 -2.49 -3.93 8.24
C GLN A 13 -3.57 -2.85 8.35
N ALA A 14 -3.53 -2.04 9.40
CA ALA A 14 -4.45 -0.91 9.59
C ALA A 14 -4.38 0.08 8.41
N PHE A 15 -3.17 0.42 7.95
CA PHE A 15 -3.00 1.26 6.78
C PHE A 15 -3.54 0.62 5.50
N THR A 16 -3.28 -0.68 5.29
CA THR A 16 -3.68 -1.42 4.09
C THR A 16 -5.19 -1.47 3.96
N VAL A 17 -5.91 -1.76 5.06
CA VAL A 17 -7.38 -1.79 5.08
C VAL A 17 -7.99 -0.45 4.63
N VAL A 18 -7.38 0.67 5.03
CA VAL A 18 -7.85 2.02 4.65
C VAL A 18 -7.42 2.40 3.23
N ALA A 19 -6.20 2.05 2.82
CA ALA A 19 -5.64 2.40 1.52
C ALA A 19 -6.22 1.56 0.37
N TRP A 20 -6.57 0.30 0.63
CA TRP A 20 -7.00 -0.70 -0.36
C TRP A 20 -8.13 -0.22 -1.30
N PRO A 21 -9.30 0.24 -0.81
CA PRO A 21 -10.39 0.66 -1.70
C PRO A 21 -10.04 1.89 -2.56
N ARG A 22 -9.20 2.80 -2.04
CA ARG A 22 -8.73 3.98 -2.79
C ARG A 22 -7.73 3.62 -3.88
N LEU A 23 -6.80 2.71 -3.56
CA LEU A 23 -5.82 2.21 -4.52
C LEU A 23 -6.50 1.40 -5.63
N LEU A 24 -7.45 0.52 -5.29
CA LEU A 24 -8.25 -0.20 -6.29
C LEU A 24 -8.97 0.76 -7.21
N ARG A 25 -9.73 1.73 -6.68
CA ARG A 25 -10.44 2.70 -7.51
C ARG A 25 -9.50 3.41 -8.49
N THR A 26 -8.30 3.78 -8.04
CA THR A 26 -7.31 4.46 -8.88
C THR A 26 -6.74 3.49 -9.93
N ALA A 27 -6.40 2.27 -9.53
CA ALA A 27 -5.86 1.25 -10.41
C ALA A 27 -6.86 0.82 -11.49
N PHE A 28 -8.15 0.66 -11.14
CA PHE A 28 -9.22 0.41 -12.09
C PHE A 28 -9.34 1.53 -13.14
N LEU A 29 -9.27 2.79 -12.71
CA LEU A 29 -9.32 3.94 -13.62
C LEU A 29 -8.11 4.01 -14.55
N LEU A 30 -6.94 3.57 -14.11
CA LEU A 30 -5.70 3.58 -14.88
C LEU A 30 -5.57 2.38 -15.81
N ALA A 31 -5.94 1.19 -15.35
CA ALA A 31 -5.76 -0.07 -16.07
C ALA A 31 -6.87 -0.34 -17.09
N GLY A 32 -8.08 0.20 -16.88
CA GLY A 32 -9.23 -0.01 -17.75
C GLY A 32 -9.82 -1.43 -17.72
N ASP A 33 -9.19 -2.35 -16.99
CA ASP A 33 -9.60 -3.74 -16.77
C ASP A 33 -9.50 -4.12 -15.28
N GLN A 34 -10.37 -5.03 -14.85
CA GLN A 34 -10.45 -5.43 -13.44
C GLN A 34 -9.24 -6.24 -12.96
N HIS A 35 -8.77 -7.20 -13.75
CA HIS A 35 -7.62 -8.01 -13.37
C HIS A 35 -6.33 -7.20 -13.40
N ALA A 36 -6.16 -6.35 -14.42
CA ALA A 36 -5.01 -5.46 -14.48
C ALA A 36 -5.00 -4.45 -13.33
N GLY A 37 -6.16 -3.97 -12.88
CA GLY A 37 -6.29 -3.11 -11.71
C GLY A 37 -5.91 -3.82 -10.40
N GLU A 38 -6.35 -5.06 -10.21
CA GLU A 38 -5.99 -5.87 -9.04
C GLU A 38 -4.50 -6.17 -8.98
N ASP A 39 -3.87 -6.51 -10.10
CA ASP A 39 -2.44 -6.76 -10.19
C ASP A 39 -1.61 -5.51 -9.88
N LEU A 40 -2.05 -4.34 -10.35
CA LEU A 40 -1.41 -3.06 -10.05
C LEU A 40 -1.47 -2.74 -8.55
N VAL A 41 -2.63 -2.95 -7.91
CA VAL A 41 -2.77 -2.76 -6.45
C VAL A 41 -1.90 -3.73 -5.68
N ARG A 42 -1.88 -5.00 -6.08
CA ARG A 42 -1.05 -6.03 -5.45
C ARG A 42 0.43 -5.66 -5.49
N SER A 43 0.94 -5.30 -6.66
CA SER A 43 2.34 -4.88 -6.82
C SER A 43 2.65 -3.62 -6.00
N THR A 44 1.73 -2.67 -5.96
CA THR A 44 1.88 -1.43 -5.18
C THR A 44 2.00 -1.74 -3.68
N LEU A 45 1.17 -2.65 -3.16
CA LEU A 45 1.18 -3.02 -1.74
C LEU A 45 2.38 -3.88 -1.37
N GLU A 46 2.84 -4.76 -2.25
CA GLU A 46 4.10 -5.49 -2.09
C GLU A 46 5.30 -4.52 -1.96
N ARG A 47 5.35 -3.49 -2.81
CA ARG A 47 6.36 -2.42 -2.71
C ARG A 47 6.21 -1.62 -1.43
N ALA A 48 4.98 -1.31 -1.01
CA ALA A 48 4.70 -0.61 0.24
C ALA A 48 5.13 -1.44 1.45
N TYR A 49 4.94 -2.77 1.43
CA TYR A 49 5.40 -3.71 2.45
C TYR A 49 6.92 -3.67 2.60
N ALA A 50 7.62 -3.80 1.47
CA ALA A 50 9.08 -3.77 1.42
C ALA A 50 9.64 -2.41 1.89
N ALA A 51 8.96 -1.31 1.55
CA ALA A 51 9.34 0.05 1.92
C ALA A 51 8.68 0.56 3.21
N TRP A 52 7.99 -0.27 3.99
CA TRP A 52 7.13 0.20 5.10
C TRP A 52 7.87 1.04 6.13
N GLY A 53 9.14 0.75 6.39
CA GLY A 53 9.99 1.55 7.28
C GLY A 53 10.21 3.00 6.82
N LYS A 54 10.05 3.28 5.51
CA LYS A 54 10.03 4.62 4.92
C LYS A 54 8.62 5.18 4.88
N VAL A 55 7.62 4.36 4.50
CA VAL A 55 6.20 4.75 4.46
C VAL A 55 5.73 5.25 5.83
N ARG A 56 6.00 4.52 6.92
CA ARG A 56 5.57 4.90 8.27
C ARG A 56 6.14 6.24 8.74
N ARG A 57 7.28 6.65 8.18
CA ARG A 57 8.01 7.89 8.49
C ARG A 57 7.68 9.03 7.52
N ALA A 58 6.92 8.78 6.46
CA ALA A 58 6.49 9.81 5.52
C ALA A 58 5.40 10.68 6.18
N ASP A 59 5.47 11.98 5.92
CA ASP A 59 4.45 12.94 6.37
C ASP A 59 3.07 12.62 5.78
N ASP A 60 3.03 12.12 4.53
CA ASP A 60 1.84 11.62 3.87
C ASP A 60 2.09 10.20 3.31
N ARG A 61 1.58 9.21 4.04
CA ARG A 61 1.69 7.77 3.71
C ARG A 61 0.96 7.43 2.41
N ASP A 62 -0.20 8.05 2.18
CA ASP A 62 -1.02 7.87 0.97
C ASP A 62 -0.33 8.43 -0.26
N ALA A 63 0.29 9.61 -0.18
CA ALA A 63 1.05 10.20 -1.27
C ALA A 63 2.28 9.34 -1.63
N TYR A 64 2.97 8.80 -0.63
CA TYR A 64 4.13 7.92 -0.86
C TYR A 64 3.74 6.65 -1.61
N VAL A 65 2.66 5.98 -1.19
CA VAL A 65 2.21 4.74 -1.83
C VAL A 65 1.65 4.99 -3.22
N ARG A 66 0.89 6.07 -3.43
CA ARG A 66 0.42 6.48 -4.77
C ARG A 66 1.56 6.77 -5.74
N ARG A 67 2.65 7.40 -5.28
CA ARG A 67 3.84 7.64 -6.13
C ARG A 67 4.47 6.33 -6.62
N GLY A 68 4.38 5.24 -5.85
CA GLY A 68 4.89 3.92 -6.27
C GLY A 68 3.95 3.13 -7.19
N ALA A 69 2.72 3.63 -7.38
CA ALA A 69 1.67 3.02 -8.19
C ALA A 69 1.56 3.62 -9.62
N ALA A 70 2.16 4.79 -9.84
CA ALA A 70 2.28 5.45 -11.15
C ALA A 70 3.62 5.11 -11.79
#